data_AF-A0A7V9EHY7-F1
#
_entry.id   AF-A0A7V9EHY7-F1
#
_cell.length_a   1.000
_cell.length_b   1.000
_cell.length_c   1.000
_cell.angle_alpha   90.00
_cell.angle_beta   90.00
_cell.angle_gamma   90.00
#
_symmetry.space_group_name_H-M   'P 1'
#
loop_
_entity.id
_entity.type
_entity.pdbx_description
1 polymer ?
#
loop_
_entity_poly.entity_id
_entity_poly.type
_entity_poly.pdbx_seq_one_letter_code
_entity_poly.pdbx_strand_id
1 'polypeptide(L)'
;MRAEEVIDTHGNTDFDAAAAMLATRRSYPGAVVAVGVLNRNVGDFYRLHAEELGAVVESSRLEQDLIRRLFVTETTNTSRLGELERGARDPWVDKVRP
;
A
#
# COMPACT_ATOMS: atom_id res chain seq x y z
N MET A 1 9.09 10.59 1.95
CA MET A 1 8.28 10.81 0.74
C MET A 1 6.91 11.27 1.21
N ARG A 2 6.42 12.35 0.60
CA ARG A 2 5.11 12.91 0.91
C ARG A 2 4.03 12.25 0.06
N ALA A 3 2.97 11.79 0.70
CA ALA A 3 1.77 11.27 0.06
C ALA A 3 0.57 11.48 0.99
N GLU A 4 -0.50 12.10 0.50
CA GLU A 4 -1.74 12.27 1.27
C GLU A 4 -2.67 11.06 1.15
N GLU A 5 -2.63 10.38 0.00
CA GLU A 5 -3.42 9.18 -0.31
C GLU A 5 -2.47 7.99 -0.52
N VAL A 6 -2.62 6.95 0.31
CA VAL A 6 -1.75 5.77 0.30
C VAL A 6 -2.59 4.51 0.17
N ILE A 7 -2.15 3.59 -0.67
CA ILE A 7 -2.70 2.24 -0.79
C ILE A 7 -1.73 1.30 -0.11
N ASP A 8 -2.22 0.51 0.84
CA ASP A 8 -1.42 -0.48 1.57
C ASP A 8 -2.20 -1.79 1.75
N THR A 9 -1.45 -2.83 2.09
CA THR A 9 -1.96 -4.18 2.32
C THR A 9 -1.14 -4.88 3.40
N HIS A 10 -1.41 -6.16 3.64
CA HIS A 10 -0.63 -6.93 4.58
C HIS A 10 0.84 -7.13 4.11
N GLY A 11 1.74 -7.22 5.08
CA GLY A 11 3.10 -7.72 4.84
C GLY A 11 3.11 -9.17 4.32
N ASN A 12 4.27 -9.59 3.80
CA ASN A 12 4.40 -10.77 2.93
C ASN A 12 3.37 -10.74 1.79
N THR A 13 3.28 -9.59 1.12
CA THR A 13 2.31 -9.30 0.06
C THR A 13 2.41 -10.37 -1.03
N ASP A 14 1.31 -11.09 -1.26
CA ASP A 14 1.15 -12.09 -2.31
C ASP A 14 0.54 -11.46 -3.58
N PHE A 15 0.26 -12.28 -4.58
CA PHE A 15 -0.25 -11.79 -5.87
C PHE A 15 -1.66 -11.22 -5.78
N ASP A 16 -2.51 -11.75 -4.90
CA ASP A 16 -3.88 -11.25 -4.72
C ASP A 16 -3.83 -9.84 -4.13
N ALA A 17 -3.02 -9.64 -3.09
CA ALA A 17 -2.77 -8.33 -2.50
C ALA A 17 -2.13 -7.35 -3.49
N ALA A 18 -1.09 -7.78 -4.21
CA ALA A 18 -0.46 -6.93 -5.23
C ALA A 18 -1.45 -6.51 -6.34
N ALA A 19 -2.30 -7.42 -6.80
CA ALA A 19 -3.31 -7.13 -7.82
C ALA A 19 -4.38 -6.16 -7.30
N ALA A 20 -4.87 -6.37 -6.08
CA ALA A 20 -5.85 -5.48 -5.45
C ALA A 20 -5.31 -4.05 -5.27
N MET A 21 -4.04 -3.90 -4.90
CA MET A 21 -3.39 -2.58 -4.81
C MET A 21 -3.32 -1.87 -6.17
N LEU A 22 -2.94 -2.59 -7.23
CA LEU A 22 -2.87 -2.04 -8.58
C LEU A 22 -4.25 -1.67 -9.13
N ALA A 23 -5.26 -2.51 -8.87
CA ALA A 23 -6.66 -2.23 -9.21
C ALA A 23 -7.17 -0.99 -8.46
N THR A 24 -6.85 -0.86 -7.18
CA THR A 24 -7.18 0.33 -6.38
C THR A 24 -6.51 1.58 -6.98
N ARG A 25 -5.22 1.53 -7.31
CA ARG A 25 -4.52 2.65 -7.98
C ARG A 25 -5.18 3.03 -9.30
N ARG A 26 -5.73 2.07 -10.04
CA ARG A 26 -6.44 2.34 -11.30
C ARG A 26 -7.72 3.16 -11.10
N SER A 27 -8.40 2.97 -9.97
CA SER A 27 -9.58 3.74 -9.55
C SER A 27 -9.21 5.06 -8.86
N TYR A 28 -8.04 5.11 -8.21
CA TYR A 28 -7.51 6.27 -7.49
C TYR A 28 -6.11 6.66 -8.01
N PRO A 29 -6.00 7.31 -9.18
CA PRO A 29 -4.71 7.57 -9.83
C PRO A 29 -3.74 8.46 -9.05
N GLY A 30 -4.24 9.24 -8.08
CA GLY A 30 -3.41 10.08 -7.19
C GLY A 30 -2.82 9.34 -5.99
N ALA A 31 -3.28 8.12 -5.72
CA ALA A 31 -2.85 7.37 -4.55
C ALA A 31 -1.54 6.62 -4.81
N VAL A 32 -0.65 6.64 -3.81
CA VAL A 32 0.66 5.99 -3.87
C VAL A 32 0.55 4.56 -3.35
N VAL A 33 1.05 3.60 -4.13
CA VAL A 33 1.14 2.19 -3.70
C VAL A 33 2.34 2.03 -2.78
N ALA A 34 2.07 1.82 -1.50
CA ALA A 34 3.07 1.59 -0.47
C ALA A 34 3.07 0.11 -0.08
N VAL A 35 4.25 -0.49 -0.06
CA VAL A 35 4.41 -1.91 0.23
C VAL A 35 5.31 -2.09 1.43
N GLY A 36 4.90 -3.00 2.33
CA GLY A 36 5.79 -3.59 3.32
C GLY A 36 6.71 -4.63 2.68
N VAL A 37 6.97 -5.73 3.40
CA VAL A 37 7.73 -6.85 2.86
C VAL A 37 6.90 -7.55 1.77
N LEU A 38 7.42 -7.59 0.54
CA LEU A 38 6.85 -8.38 -0.54
C LEU A 38 7.23 -9.86 -0.38
N ASN A 39 6.31 -10.76 -0.75
CA ASN A 39 6.69 -12.14 -1.01
C ASN A 39 7.77 -12.19 -2.12
N ARG A 40 8.70 -13.15 -2.05
CA ARG A 40 9.80 -13.29 -3.03
C ARG A 40 9.29 -13.32 -4.48
N ASN A 41 8.22 -14.06 -4.77
CA ASN A 41 7.71 -14.20 -6.14
C ASN A 41 7.11 -12.89 -6.65
N VAL A 42 6.42 -12.15 -5.79
CA VAL A 42 5.87 -10.82 -6.11
C VAL A 42 6.98 -9.80 -6.31
N GLY A 43 8.01 -9.83 -5.46
CA GLY A 43 9.18 -8.98 -5.60
C GLY A 43 9.94 -9.24 -6.90
N ASP A 44 10.14 -10.51 -7.28
CA ASP A 44 10.76 -10.88 -8.55
C ASP A 44 9.91 -10.44 -9.75
N PHE A 45 8.59 -10.63 -9.69
CA PHE A 45 7.66 -10.15 -10.72
C PHE A 45 7.69 -8.63 -10.89
N TYR A 46 7.63 -7.86 -9.80
CA TYR A 46 7.70 -6.40 -9.86
C TYR A 46 9.02 -5.91 -10.45
N ARG A 47 10.15 -6.57 -10.17
CA ARG A 47 11.45 -6.20 -10.76
C ARG A 47 11.48 -6.40 -12.27
N LEU A 48 10.82 -7.45 -12.78
CA LEU A 48 10.75 -7.74 -14.20
C LEU A 48 9.80 -6.79 -14.96
N HIS A 49 8.77 -6.28 -14.28
CA HIS A 49 7.68 -5.49 -14.88
C HIS A 49 7.54 -4.08 -14.28
N ALA A 50 8.62 -3.52 -13.75
CA ALA A 50 8.57 -2.25 -13.03
C ALA A 50 8.14 -1.09 -13.93
N GLU A 51 8.45 -1.15 -15.23
CA GLU A 51 8.05 -0.13 -16.21
C GLU A 51 6.53 -0.10 -16.39
N GLU A 52 5.92 -1.28 -16.59
CA GLU A 52 4.50 -1.42 -16.87
C GLU A 52 3.63 -1.25 -15.62
N LEU A 53 4.11 -1.74 -14.49
CA LEU A 53 3.40 -1.68 -13.22
C LEU A 53 3.62 -0.37 -12.48
N GLY A 54 4.58 0.45 -12.89
CA GLY A 54 4.92 1.73 -12.27
C GLY A 54 5.52 1.58 -10.87
N ALA A 55 5.87 2.72 -10.28
CA ALA A 55 6.56 2.75 -9.00
C ALA A 55 5.68 2.28 -7.84
N VAL A 56 6.30 1.49 -6.96
CA VAL A 56 5.83 1.20 -5.60
C VAL A 56 6.86 1.75 -4.62
N VAL A 57 6.41 2.13 -3.42
CA VAL A 57 7.28 2.72 -2.40
C VAL A 57 7.31 1.85 -1.17
N GLU A 58 8.47 1.73 -0.53
CA GLU A 58 8.53 1.08 0.78
C GLU A 58 7.76 1.91 1.80
N SER A 59 6.88 1.28 2.58
CA SER A 59 6.06 2.00 3.58
C SER A 59 6.90 2.79 4.59
N SER A 60 8.11 2.32 4.90
CA SER A 60 9.07 3.01 5.78
C SER A 60 9.60 4.34 5.23
N ARG A 61 9.44 4.61 3.92
CA ARG A 61 9.87 5.86 3.30
C ARG A 61 8.80 6.95 3.32
N LEU A 62 7.61 6.67 3.83
CA LEU A 62 6.51 7.62 3.89
C LEU A 62 6.60 8.56 5.10
N GLU A 63 6.29 9.82 4.89
CA GLU A 63 6.02 10.78 5.96
C GLU A 63 4.58 10.53 6.47
N GLN A 64 4.43 9.60 7.41
CA GLN A 64 3.11 9.09 7.82
C GLN A 64 2.16 10.17 8.36
N ASP A 65 2.67 11.22 9.01
CA ASP A 65 1.85 12.30 9.55
C ASP A 65 1.17 13.16 8.45
N LEU A 66 1.54 12.97 7.18
CA LEU A 66 0.90 13.62 6.04
C LEU A 66 -0.22 12.79 5.42
N ILE A 67 -0.34 11.51 5.78
CA ILE A 67 -1.36 10.61 5.23
C ILE A 67 -2.72 11.08 5.75
N ARG A 68 -3.66 11.35 4.84
CA ARG A 68 -5.05 11.72 5.15
C ARG A 68 -6.04 10.65 4.75
N ARG A 69 -5.69 9.81 3.76
CA ARG A 69 -6.48 8.67 3.35
C ARG A 69 -5.62 7.44 3.16
N LEU A 70 -6.06 6.33 3.74
CA LEU A 70 -5.42 5.03 3.63
C LEU A 70 -6.41 4.03 3.02
N PHE A 71 -6.10 3.55 1.82
CA PHE A 71 -6.82 2.45 1.17
C PHE A 71 -6.22 1.13 1.65
N VAL A 72 -7.01 0.32 2.35
CA VAL A 72 -6.57 -0.95 2.93
C VAL A 72 -7.17 -2.10 2.13
N THR A 73 -6.31 -2.86 1.46
CA THR A 73 -6.69 -3.98 0.58
C THR A 73 -6.26 -5.33 1.17
N GLU A 74 -7.01 -6.41 0.89
CA GLU A 74 -6.72 -7.80 1.30
C GLU A 74 -6.50 -8.06 2.82
N THR A 75 -6.81 -7.09 3.69
CA THR A 75 -6.76 -7.31 5.15
C THR A 75 -7.76 -6.45 5.92
N THR A 76 -8.43 -7.05 6.90
CA THR A 76 -9.23 -6.32 7.90
C THR A 76 -8.45 -5.97 9.16
N ASN A 77 -7.37 -6.72 9.42
CA ASN A 77 -6.54 -6.54 10.60
C ASN A 77 -5.44 -5.50 10.35
N THR A 78 -5.50 -4.39 11.11
CA THR A 78 -4.54 -3.27 11.00
C THR A 78 -3.12 -3.65 11.38
N SER A 79 -2.91 -4.65 12.24
CA SER A 79 -1.55 -5.07 12.63
C SER A 79 -0.78 -5.72 11.48
N ARG A 80 -1.48 -6.17 10.44
CA ARG A 80 -0.84 -6.72 9.24
C ARG A 80 -0.23 -5.65 8.33
N LEU A 81 -0.54 -4.37 8.54
CA LEU A 81 0.00 -3.23 7.77
C LEU A 81 1.42 -2.83 8.20
N GLY A 82 1.93 -3.40 9.30
CA GLY A 82 3.28 -3.12 9.79
C GLY A 82 3.48 -1.63 10.08
N GLU A 83 4.41 -1.00 9.36
CA GLU A 83 4.76 0.42 9.53
C GLU A 83 3.53 1.36 9.45
N LEU A 84 2.53 1.03 8.63
CA LEU A 84 1.33 1.88 8.45
C LEU A 84 0.20 1.53 9.43
N GLU A 85 0.41 0.62 10.38
CA GLU A 85 -0.58 0.31 11.43
C GLU A 85 -0.96 1.57 12.22
N ARG A 86 0.01 2.44 12.53
CA ARG A 86 -0.24 3.69 13.26
C ARG A 86 -1.24 4.57 12.50
N GLY A 87 -1.00 4.80 11.22
CA GLY A 87 -1.90 5.58 10.36
C GLY A 87 -3.29 4.94 10.23
N ALA A 88 -3.36 3.62 10.14
CA ALA A 88 -4.65 2.91 10.08
C ALA A 88 -5.48 3.02 11.37
N ARG A 89 -4.82 3.21 12.52
CA ARG A 89 -5.46 3.41 13.83
C ARG A 89 -5.75 4.88 14.14
N ASP A 90 -5.18 5.81 13.38
CA ASP A 90 -5.39 7.24 13.58
C ASP A 90 -6.85 7.61 13.24
N PRO A 91 -7.62 8.20 14.18
CA PRO A 91 -9.01 8.59 13.94
C PRO A 91 -9.16 9.71 12.88
N TRP A 92 -8.10 10.46 12.59
CA TRP A 92 -8.10 11.56 11.62
C TRP A 92 -7.74 11.11 10.20
N VAL A 93 -7.30 9.87 10.03
CA VAL A 93 -7.08 9.25 8.72
C VAL A 93 -8.39 8.62 8.24
N ASP A 94 -8.79 8.91 7.01
CA ASP A 94 -9.91 8.27 6.33
C ASP A 94 -9.48 6.87 5.84
N LYS A 95 -10.14 5.80 6.32
CA LYS A 95 -9.81 4.42 5.95
C LYS A 95 -10.83 3.92 4.94
N VAL A 96 -10.38 3.68 3.71
CA VAL A 96 -11.23 3.14 2.63
C VAL A 96 -10.90 1.67 2.41
N ARG A 97 -11.95 0.84 2.26
CA ARG A 97 -11.84 -0.59 1.95
C ARG A 97 -12.54 -0.85 0.61
N PRO A 98 -11.82 -0.69 -0.51
CA PRO A 98 -12.37 -0.86 -1.85
C PRO A 98 -12.66 -2.33 -2.20
#